data_AF-A0A969M979-F1
#
_entry.id   AF-A0A969M979-F1
#
_cell.length_a   1.000
_cell.length_b   1.000
_cell.length_c   1.000
_cell.angle_alpha   90.00
_cell.angle_beta   90.00
_cell.angle_gamma   90.00
#
_symmetry.space_group_name_H-M   'P 1'
#
loop_
_entity.id
_entity.type
_entity.pdbx_description
1 polymer ?
#
loop_
_entity_poly.entity_id
_entity_poly.type
_entity_poly.pdbx_seq_one_letter_code
_entity_poly.pdbx_strand_id
1 'polypeptide(L)' 'MKTLTARAANIALEAAAPDWIELLPAGPVITGRDGRAWNLPDPQALIAAFAARNQPLVVDWEHASEHRALSVWTRPLRLD' A
#
# COMPACT_ATOMS: atom_id res chain seq x y z
N MET A 1 10.26 -25.35 13.84
CA MET A 1 9.85 -23.96 13.49
C MET A 1 10.28 -23.68 12.05
N LYS A 2 9.34 -23.36 11.15
CA LYS A 2 9.66 -22.92 9.78
C LYS A 2 9.82 -21.40 9.80
N THR A 3 11.02 -20.92 9.53
CA THR A 3 11.30 -19.50 9.35
C THR A 3 10.56 -18.99 8.12
N LEU A 4 9.60 -18.09 8.30
CA LEU A 4 8.93 -17.40 7.20
C LEU A 4 9.79 -16.20 6.80
N THR A 5 10.58 -16.34 5.75
CA THR A 5 11.33 -15.22 5.16
C THR A 5 10.39 -14.43 4.25
N ALA A 6 10.06 -13.19 4.61
CA ALA A 6 9.45 -12.26 3.67
C ALA A 6 10.44 -12.00 2.53
N ARG A 7 10.13 -12.46 1.32
CA ARG A 7 10.90 -12.15 0.11
C ARG A 7 10.27 -10.96 -0.59
N ALA A 8 10.88 -9.79 -0.44
CA ALA A 8 10.67 -8.68 -1.37
C ALA A 8 11.37 -9.06 -2.69
N ALA A 9 10.63 -9.07 -3.80
CA ALA A 9 11.17 -9.33 -5.13
C ALA A 9 11.71 -8.04 -5.73
N ASN A 10 12.69 -7.41 -5.07
CA ASN A 10 13.36 -6.25 -5.63
C ASN A 10 14.36 -6.77 -6.67
N ILE A 11 14.01 -6.68 -7.94
CA ILE A 11 14.98 -6.90 -9.03
C ILE A 11 15.88 -5.66 -9.09
N ALA A 12 17.20 -5.86 -9.16
CA ALA A 12 18.10 -4.74 -9.44
C ALA A 12 17.85 -4.29 -10.89
N LEU A 13 17.36 -3.06 -11.06
CA LEU A 13 17.23 -2.44 -12.37
C LEU A 13 18.51 -1.64 -12.64
N GLU A 14 19.21 -1.95 -13.73
CA GLU A 14 20.37 -1.18 -14.24
C GLU A 14 19.97 0.20 -14.82
N ALA A 15 18.67 0.49 -14.88
CA ALA A 15 18.07 1.62 -15.57
C ALA A 15 17.30 2.55 -14.61
N ALA A 16 17.04 3.78 -15.08
CA ALA A 16 16.19 4.76 -14.42
C ALA A 16 14.85 4.15 -13.97
N ALA A 17 14.29 4.68 -12.88
CA ALA A 17 12.98 4.25 -12.39
C ALA A 17 11.94 4.30 -13.52
N PRO A 18 11.03 3.31 -13.62
CA PRO A 18 10.03 3.29 -14.66
C PRO A 18 9.03 4.43 -14.48
N ASP A 19 8.46 4.92 -15.59
CA ASP A 19 7.38 5.91 -15.57
C ASP A 19 6.10 5.37 -14.91
N TRP A 20 5.96 4.04 -14.85
CA TRP A 20 4.79 3.36 -14.31
C TRP A 20 5.16 2.14 -13.47
N ILE A 21 4.46 1.98 -12.35
CA ILE A 21 4.60 0.84 -11.45
C ILE A 21 3.21 0.25 -11.19
N GLU A 22 3.08 -1.06 -11.39
CA GLU A 22 1.86 -1.79 -11.02
C GLU A 22 1.78 -1.92 -9.50
N LEU A 23 0.69 -1.42 -8.90
CA LEU A 23 0.45 -1.55 -7.45
C LEU A 23 -0.43 -2.76 -7.12
N LEU A 24 -1.44 -3.03 -7.96
CA LEU A 24 -2.41 -4.11 -7.78
C LEU A 24 -2.72 -4.74 -9.13
N PRO A 25 -2.99 -6.07 -9.18
CA PRO A 25 -3.55 -6.69 -10.37
C PRO A 25 -4.89 -6.07 -10.75
N ALA A 26 -5.26 -6.14 -12.02
CA ALA A 26 -6.51 -5.60 -12.54
C ALA A 26 -7.80 -6.30 -12.04
N GLY A 27 -7.73 -7.28 -11.14
CA GLY A 27 -8.91 -8.03 -10.67
C GLY A 27 -9.49 -8.99 -11.74
N PRO A 28 -10.78 -9.39 -11.64
CA PRO A 28 -11.75 -8.95 -10.63
C PRO A 28 -11.48 -9.52 -9.24
N VAL A 29 -10.73 -10.62 -9.15
CA VAL A 29 -10.28 -11.17 -7.86
C VAL A 29 -8.78 -10.97 -7.76
N ILE A 30 -8.35 -10.33 -6.68
CA ILE A 30 -6.96 -10.16 -6.33
C ILE A 30 -6.66 -11.16 -5.20
N THR A 31 -5.75 -12.10 -5.46
CA THR A 31 -5.30 -13.05 -4.44
C THR A 31 -3.90 -12.67 -3.99
N GLY A 32 -3.78 -12.32 -2.71
CA GLY A 32 -2.52 -12.08 -2.05
C GLY A 32 -1.71 -13.37 -1.92
N ARG A 33 -0.38 -13.25 -1.91
CA ARG A 33 0.53 -14.38 -1.67
C ARG A 33 0.27 -15.08 -0.33
N ASP A 34 -0.29 -14.36 0.63
CA ASP A 34 -0.68 -14.87 1.94
C ASP A 34 -2.04 -15.61 1.95
N GLY A 35 -2.67 -15.77 0.79
CA GLY A 35 -3.94 -16.49 0.63
C GLY A 35 -5.18 -15.64 0.89
N ARG A 36 -5.04 -14.36 1.26
CA ARG A 36 -6.18 -13.44 1.32
C ARG A 36 -6.64 -13.09 -0.08
N ALA A 37 -7.94 -12.83 -0.24
CA ALA A 37 -8.51 -12.45 -1.52
C ALA A 37 -9.44 -11.24 -1.36
N TRP A 38 -9.42 -10.37 -2.36
CA TRP A 38 -10.27 -9.18 -2.45
C TRP A 38 -10.93 -9.10 -3.82
N ASN A 39 -12.13 -8.52 -3.86
CA ASN A 39 -12.84 -8.27 -5.11
C ASN A 39 -12.62 -6.82 -5.57
N LEU A 40 -12.11 -6.64 -6.79
CA LEU A 40 -12.01 -5.38 -7.53
C LEU A 40 -12.87 -5.52 -8.80
N PRO A 41 -14.20 -5.43 -8.69
CA PRO A 41 -15.10 -5.74 -9.80
C PRO A 41 -15.04 -4.70 -10.93
N ASP A 42 -14.62 -3.46 -10.61
CA ASP A 42 -14.46 -2.38 -11.58
C ASP A 42 -13.16 -1.59 -11.30
N PRO A 43 -12.05 -1.97 -11.96
CA PRO A 43 -10.78 -1.27 -11.84
C PRO A 43 -10.83 0.17 -12.38
N GLN A 44 -11.68 0.44 -13.37
CA GLN A 44 -11.78 1.77 -13.96
C GLN A 44 -12.48 2.75 -13.03
N ALA A 45 -13.51 2.31 -12.31
CA ALA A 45 -14.13 3.12 -11.26
C ALA A 45 -13.14 3.49 -10.14
N LEU A 46 -12.24 2.57 -9.77
CA LEU A 46 -11.17 2.85 -8.80
C LEU A 46 -10.23 3.95 -9.32
N ILE A 47 -9.73 3.81 -10.56
CA ILE A 47 -8.85 4.82 -11.18
C ILE A 47 -9.55 6.17 -11.26
N ALA A 48 -10.81 6.21 -11.70
CA ALA A 48 -11.61 7.43 -11.80
C ALA A 48 -11.79 8.11 -10.44
N ALA A 49 -12.03 7.34 -9.37
CA ALA A 49 -12.15 7.88 -8.02
C ALA A 49 -10.84 8.53 -7.53
N PHE A 50 -9.70 7.93 -7.83
CA PHE A 50 -8.38 8.49 -7.49
C PHE A 50 -8.07 9.75 -8.29
N ALA A 51 -8.35 9.74 -9.60
CA ALA A 51 -8.19 10.91 -10.45
C ALA A 51 -9.08 12.08 -9.99
N ALA A 52 -10.34 11.80 -9.63
CA ALA A 52 -11.27 12.80 -9.12
C ALA A 52 -10.85 13.37 -7.76
N ARG A 53 -10.26 12.54 -6.88
CA ARG A 53 -9.71 12.99 -5.59
C ARG A 53 -8.54 13.96 -5.77
N ASN A 54 -7.78 13.83 -6.85
CA ASN A 54 -6.67 14.71 -7.23
C ASN A 54 -5.68 14.99 -6.08
N GLN A 55 -5.30 13.94 -5.36
CA GLN A 55 -4.33 14.00 -4.27
C GLN A 55 -3.19 13.01 -4.54
N PRO A 56 -1.95 13.32 -4.13
CA PRO A 56 -0.86 12.36 -4.19
C PRO A 56 -1.21 11.08 -3.42
N LEU A 57 -0.98 9.93 -4.04
CA LEU A 57 -1.02 8.65 -3.33
C LEU A 57 0.18 8.59 -2.39
N VAL A 58 -0.09 8.51 -1.09
CA VAL A 58 0.97 8.31 -0.10
C VAL A 58 1.38 6.84 -0.13
N VAL A 59 2.60 6.57 -0.59
CA VAL A 59 3.22 5.25 -0.52
C VAL A 59 4.22 5.27 0.62
N ASP A 60 3.92 4.54 1.70
CA ASP A 60 4.86 4.37 2.80
C ASP A 60 5.87 3.26 2.46
N TRP A 61 7.04 3.68 1.99
CA TRP A 61 8.13 2.78 1.61
C TRP A 61 8.97 2.31 2.81
N GLU A 62 9.09 3.15 3.85
CA GLU A 62 10.02 2.96 4.97
C GLU A 62 9.31 2.50 6.27
N HIS A 63 8.03 2.16 6.22
CA HIS A 63 7.18 1.85 7.39
C HIS A 63 7.17 2.97 8.46
N ALA A 64 7.60 4.19 8.12
CA ALA A 64 7.77 5.27 9.08
C ALA A 64 6.44 5.87 9.55
N SER A 65 5.36 5.67 8.80
CA SER A 65 4.02 6.17 9.17
C SER A 65 3.44 5.37 10.34
N GLU A 66 3.79 4.09 10.48
CA GLU A 66 3.39 3.26 11.62
C GLU A 66 3.96 3.81 12.95
N HIS A 67 5.24 4.20 12.95
CA HIS A 67 5.89 4.81 14.13
C HIS A 67 5.28 6.17 14.53
N ARG A 68 4.81 6.96 13.55
CA ARG A 68 4.26 8.30 13.81
C ARG A 68 2.75 8.31 14.06
N ALA A 69 2.01 7.27 13.66
CA ALA A 69 0.58 7.17 13.97
C ALA A 69 0.32 6.99 15.48
N LEU A 70 1.24 6.36 16.21
CA LEU A 70 1.13 6.16 17.67
C LEU A 70 1.39 7.43 18.50
N SER A 71 2.04 8.46 17.94
CA SER A 71 2.46 9.63 18.72
C SER A 71 1.36 10.68 18.94
N VAL A 72 0.24 10.60 18.21
CA VAL A 72 -0.93 11.47 18.43
C VAL A 72 -1.89 10.94 19.50
N TRP A 73 -1.76 9.68 19.93
CA TRP A 73 -2.70 9.06 20.88
C TRP A 73 -2.25 9.14 22.36
N THR A 74 -1.04 9.61 22.65
CA THR A 74 -0.50 9.75 24.03
C THR A 74 -0.65 11.14 24.63
N ARG A 75 -1.49 12.02 24.06
CA ARG A 75 -1.91 13.23 24.79
C ARG A 75 -2.92 12.84 25.86
N PRO A 76 -2.66 13.06 27.16
CA PRO A 76 -3.69 12.88 28.16
C PRO A 76 -4.81 13.89 27.86
N LEU A 77 -6.07 13.41 27.80
CA LEU A 77 -7.23 14.30 27.87
C LEU A 77 -7.06 15.16 29.12
N ARG A 78 -6.74 16.44 28.94
CA ARG A 78 -6.96 17.42 30.00
C ARG A 78 -8.46 17.69 29.99
N LEU A 79 -9.14 17.11 30.97
CA LEU A 79 -10.48 17.55 31.36
C LEU A 79 -10.26 18.74 32.28
N ASP A 80 -10.34 19.94 31.71
CA ASP A 80 -10.61 21.18 32.42
C ASP A 80 -11.79 21.90 31.76
#